data_AF-A0AA88IP15-F1
#
_entry.id   AF-A0AA88IP15-F1
#
_cell.length_a   1.000
_cell.length_b   1.000
_cell.length_c   1.000
_cell.angle_alpha   90.00
_cell.angle_beta   90.00
_cell.angle_gamma   90.00
#
_symmetry.space_group_name_H-M   'P 1'
#
loop_
_entity.id
_entity.type
_entity.pdbx_description
1 polymer ?
#
loop_
_entity_poly.entity_id
_entity_poly.type
_entity_poly.pdbx_seq_one_letter_code
_entity_poly.pdbx_strand_id
1 'polypeptide(L)'
;STLWCNLFWSCLALGQNAEAHSALVLNPDKSQISDLLCSFLFDLLERGNAKELLNYSYSGMESCIFEYMLSLARSLTIASNVMYEQAYRLKTETEANSRSLSQRVQCLLFTKTCLELVHASNAWVERPDLRKGILGHERNVEFTIEVYELSNLKKEYDLTVAHISLLQLMERQALNPNVPSSAQETVAQLVNMKGYELAISVARRTREEDSMQEYDLTVAQLSLLQLMERQALNPNIPSSAQETVAQLVNMKGYELAISVARRFDIKTTIVIDALTSDYVNLLRSFKNDFTAESETLHFIRLNNPSVREIVSSRPVEQVERLLEASLVAAERSLETACHRTCAFRILSSDVFLPAWLVKSYSGILCFWLVLKAVSRLDLSLQQSKSWAASRLEASLFEAFRLI
;
A
#
# COMPACT_ATOMS: atom_id res chain seq x y z
N SER A 1 -6.56 57.67 13.23
CA SER A 1 -5.70 56.48 13.06
C SER A 1 -5.50 55.78 14.41
N THR A 2 -4.79 56.38 15.37
CA THR A 2 -4.44 55.77 16.67
C THR A 2 -5.60 55.21 17.53
N LEU A 3 -6.78 55.83 17.51
CA LEU A 3 -7.92 55.36 18.31
C LEU A 3 -8.48 54.01 17.83
N TRP A 4 -8.55 53.80 16.51
CA TRP A 4 -9.04 52.54 15.93
C TRP A 4 -8.06 51.39 16.17
N CYS A 5 -6.76 51.67 16.12
CA CYS A 5 -5.73 50.68 16.44
C CYS A 5 -5.78 50.29 17.93
N ASN A 6 -5.93 51.26 18.84
CA ASN A 6 -6.06 50.97 20.27
C ASN A 6 -7.33 50.17 20.59
N LEU A 7 -8.44 50.48 19.91
CA LEU A 7 -9.70 49.72 20.04
C LEU A 7 -9.51 48.28 19.55
N PHE A 8 -8.90 48.11 18.38
CA PHE A 8 -8.56 46.80 17.82
C PHE A 8 -7.73 45.95 18.79
N TRP A 9 -6.60 46.49 19.28
CA TRP A 9 -5.71 45.76 20.19
C TRP A 9 -6.39 45.39 21.50
N SER A 10 -7.27 46.27 22.01
CA SER A 10 -8.03 46.01 23.23
C SER A 10 -9.05 44.88 23.04
N CYS A 11 -9.79 44.89 21.93
CA CYS A 11 -10.74 43.82 21.59
C CYS A 11 -10.04 42.48 21.33
N LEU A 12 -8.89 42.49 20.66
CA LEU A 12 -8.08 41.29 20.40
C LEU A 12 -7.57 40.67 21.71
N ALA A 13 -7.05 41.49 22.63
CA ALA A 13 -6.61 41.03 23.94
C ALA A 13 -7.75 40.40 24.76
N LEU A 14 -8.98 40.91 24.62
CA LEU A 14 -10.18 40.38 25.29
C LEU A 14 -10.78 39.16 24.59
N GLY A 15 -10.27 38.73 23.43
CA GLY A 15 -10.82 37.62 22.63
C GLY A 15 -12.14 37.95 21.94
N GLN A 16 -12.46 39.23 21.78
CA GLN A 16 -13.64 39.76 21.11
C GLN A 16 -13.39 39.85 19.59
N ASN A 17 -13.45 38.69 18.93
CA ASN A 17 -13.02 38.54 17.52
C ASN A 17 -13.89 39.34 16.53
N ALA A 18 -15.21 39.41 16.78
CA ALA A 18 -16.14 40.11 15.90
C ALA A 18 -15.99 41.63 15.99
N GLU A 19 -15.82 42.17 17.21
CA GLU A 19 -15.55 43.58 17.43
C GLU A 19 -14.16 43.98 16.93
N ALA A 20 -13.14 43.13 17.12
CA ALA A 20 -11.80 43.36 16.58
C ALA A 20 -11.80 43.40 15.04
N HIS A 21 -12.50 42.46 14.38
CA HIS A 21 -12.67 42.47 12.93
C HIS A 21 -13.40 43.73 12.45
N SER A 22 -14.46 44.15 13.16
CA SER A 22 -15.20 45.37 12.83
C SER A 22 -14.33 46.62 12.95
N ALA A 23 -13.52 46.73 14.00
CA ALA A 23 -12.56 47.83 14.18
C ALA A 23 -11.48 47.85 13.10
N LEU A 24 -11.10 46.68 12.58
CA LEU A 24 -10.13 46.53 11.49
C LEU A 24 -10.71 47.01 10.14
N VAL A 25 -11.93 46.60 9.79
CA VAL A 25 -12.59 47.01 8.53
C VAL A 25 -12.89 48.50 8.51
N LEU A 26 -13.28 49.07 9.65
CA LEU A 26 -13.66 50.48 9.78
C LEU A 26 -12.45 51.42 9.94
N ASN A 27 -11.22 50.89 9.97
CA ASN A 27 -10.03 51.71 10.19
C ASN A 27 -9.79 52.66 8.99
N PRO A 28 -9.79 53.99 9.20
CA PRO A 28 -9.56 54.96 8.13
C PRO A 28 -8.11 54.97 7.61
N ASP A 29 -7.15 54.45 8.38
CA ASP A 29 -5.74 54.42 8.00
C ASP A 29 -5.36 53.11 7.31
N LYS A 30 -5.38 53.13 5.97
CA LYS A 30 -5.10 51.96 5.14
C LYS A 30 -3.66 51.45 5.26
N SER A 31 -2.72 52.27 5.72
CA SER A 31 -1.31 51.87 5.83
C SER A 31 -1.09 50.80 6.91
N GLN A 32 -1.92 50.79 7.96
CA GLN A 32 -1.77 49.90 9.11
C GLN A 32 -2.64 48.64 9.02
N ILE A 33 -3.54 48.58 8.03
CA ILE A 33 -4.48 47.45 7.87
C ILE A 33 -3.71 46.14 7.68
N SER A 34 -2.59 46.14 6.96
CA SER A 34 -1.78 44.93 6.74
C SER A 34 -1.26 44.35 8.06
N ASP A 35 -0.63 45.17 8.90
CA ASP A 35 -0.06 44.73 10.20
C ASP A 35 -1.14 44.29 11.19
N LEU A 36 -2.25 45.03 11.25
CA LEU A 36 -3.40 44.69 12.10
C LEU A 36 -4.05 43.38 11.64
N LEU A 37 -4.19 43.17 10.33
CA LEU A 37 -4.72 41.93 9.76
C LEU A 37 -3.81 40.74 10.05
N CYS A 38 -2.49 40.90 9.88
CA CYS A 38 -1.53 39.85 10.22
C CYS A 38 -1.63 39.45 11.69
N SER A 39 -1.79 40.43 12.59
CA SER A 39 -1.92 40.21 14.03
C SER A 39 -3.26 39.54 14.39
N PHE A 40 -4.35 39.94 13.74
CA PHE A 40 -5.68 39.32 13.89
C PHE A 40 -5.68 37.85 13.45
N LEU A 41 -5.13 37.58 12.25
CA LEU A 41 -5.04 36.23 11.70
C LEU A 41 -4.15 35.34 12.58
N PHE A 42 -3.02 35.86 13.06
CA PHE A 42 -2.13 35.14 13.96
C PHE A 42 -2.81 34.76 15.28
N ASP A 43 -3.46 35.70 15.98
CA ASP A 43 -4.12 35.45 17.27
C ASP A 43 -5.28 34.44 17.14
N LEU A 44 -6.06 34.50 16.04
CA LEU A 44 -7.10 33.52 15.76
C LEU A 44 -6.56 32.10 15.54
N LEU A 45 -5.44 31.99 14.80
CA LEU A 45 -4.79 30.70 14.55
C LEU A 45 -4.15 30.14 15.82
N GLU A 46 -3.48 30.97 16.63
CA GLU A 46 -2.86 30.58 17.89
C GLU A 46 -3.89 30.06 18.90
N ARG A 47 -5.07 30.69 18.96
CA ARG A 47 -6.19 30.26 19.82
C ARG A 47 -6.96 29.04 19.30
N GLY A 48 -6.58 28.48 18.14
CA GLY A 48 -7.24 27.32 17.55
C GLY A 48 -8.62 27.62 16.94
N ASN A 49 -8.97 28.89 16.75
CA ASN A 49 -10.26 29.35 16.22
C ASN A 49 -10.26 29.52 14.70
N ALA A 50 -9.47 28.71 13.99
CA ALA A 50 -9.31 28.79 12.53
C ALA A 50 -10.63 28.67 11.75
N LYS A 51 -11.66 28.01 12.33
CA LYS A 51 -12.98 27.87 11.72
C LYS A 51 -13.73 29.20 11.60
N GLU A 52 -13.47 30.15 12.49
CA GLU A 52 -14.13 31.47 12.45
C GLU A 52 -13.58 32.37 11.34
N LEU A 53 -12.37 32.09 10.82
CA LEU A 53 -11.78 32.85 9.71
C LEU A 53 -12.70 32.90 8.49
N LEU A 54 -13.42 31.81 8.21
CA LEU A 54 -14.32 31.72 7.06
C LEU A 54 -15.61 32.56 7.23
N ASN A 55 -15.92 33.00 8.45
CA ASN A 55 -17.14 33.74 8.75
C ASN A 55 -16.97 35.26 8.58
N TYR A 56 -15.74 35.74 8.43
CA TYR A 56 -15.44 37.17 8.31
C TYR A 56 -15.26 37.59 6.84
N SER A 57 -15.71 38.80 6.50
CA SER A 57 -15.55 39.38 5.17
C SER A 57 -14.25 40.16 5.06
N TYR A 58 -13.40 39.78 4.10
CA TYR A 58 -12.11 40.43 3.84
C TYR A 58 -12.07 41.27 2.56
N SER A 59 -13.24 41.75 2.12
CA SER A 59 -13.38 42.55 0.90
C SER A 59 -12.43 43.76 0.91
N GLY A 60 -11.57 43.87 -0.10
CA GLY A 60 -10.58 44.95 -0.21
C GLY A 60 -9.27 44.75 0.56
N MET A 61 -9.09 43.61 1.23
CA MET A 61 -7.86 43.21 1.94
C MET A 61 -7.17 41.98 1.33
N GLU A 62 -7.61 41.57 0.15
CA GLU A 62 -7.12 40.38 -0.57
C GLU A 62 -5.60 40.38 -0.76
N SER A 63 -5.03 41.54 -1.11
CA SER A 63 -3.57 41.69 -1.27
C SER A 63 -2.82 41.46 0.05
N CYS A 64 -3.36 41.95 1.17
CA CYS A 64 -2.74 41.77 2.48
C CYS A 64 -2.84 40.32 2.97
N ILE A 65 -3.97 39.64 2.69
CA ILE A 65 -4.10 38.20 2.95
C ILE A 65 -3.11 37.41 2.11
N PHE A 66 -2.97 37.74 0.83
CA PHE A 66 -2.01 37.09 -0.04
C PHE A 66 -0.57 37.25 0.47
N GLU A 67 -0.17 38.46 0.88
CA GLU A 67 1.15 38.72 1.47
C GLU A 67 1.36 37.98 2.79
N TYR A 68 0.35 37.94 3.67
CA TYR A 68 0.39 37.16 4.91
C TYR A 68 0.56 35.65 4.64
N MET A 69 -0.24 35.09 3.72
CA MET A 69 -0.16 33.68 3.33
C MET A 69 1.20 33.35 2.69
N LEU A 70 1.76 34.27 1.91
CA LEU A 70 3.11 34.14 1.36
C LEU A 70 4.19 34.17 2.46
N SER A 71 4.02 35.02 3.48
CA SER A 71 4.90 35.06 4.66
C SER A 71 4.82 33.76 5.47
N LEU A 72 3.61 33.22 5.66
CA LEU A 72 3.37 31.94 6.33
C LEU A 72 4.00 30.77 5.55
N ALA A 73 3.88 30.77 4.21
CA ALA A 73 4.53 29.78 3.37
C ALA A 73 6.07 29.81 3.53
N ARG A 74 6.66 31.01 3.58
CA ARG A 74 8.11 31.18 3.82
C ARG A 74 8.53 30.68 5.20
N SER A 75 7.76 30.98 6.24
CA SER A 75 8.07 30.51 7.60
C SER A 75 7.99 28.99 7.70
N LEU A 76 7.03 28.35 7.01
CA LEU A 76 6.95 26.90 6.88
C LEU A 76 8.18 26.30 6.18
N THR A 77 8.68 26.92 5.10
CA THR A 77 9.90 26.49 4.40
C THR A 77 11.15 26.59 5.30
N ILE A 78 11.27 27.67 6.07
CA ILE A 78 12.38 27.84 7.01
C ILE A 78 12.30 26.77 8.11
N ALA A 79 11.11 26.58 8.69
CA ALA A 79 10.89 25.58 9.74
C ALA A 79 11.15 24.15 9.23
N SER A 80 10.76 23.82 8.00
CA SER A 80 11.05 22.52 7.38
C SER A 80 12.55 22.29 7.22
N ASN A 81 13.30 23.30 6.79
CA ASN A 81 14.76 23.22 6.63
C ASN A 81 15.46 23.00 7.98
N VAL A 82 15.09 23.77 9.01
CA VAL A 82 15.66 23.62 10.36
C VAL A 82 15.36 22.24 10.93
N MET A 83 14.11 21.78 10.82
CA MET A 83 13.72 20.48 11.35
C MET A 83 14.38 19.33 10.58
N TYR A 84 14.58 19.46 9.26
CA TYR A 84 15.33 18.48 8.50
C TYR A 84 16.81 18.48 8.87
N GLU A 85 17.40 19.65 9.12
CA GLU A 85 18.77 19.76 9.60
C GLU A 85 18.98 19.01 10.91
N GLN A 86 18.05 19.18 11.86
CA GLN A 86 18.08 18.44 13.13
C GLN A 86 17.91 16.93 12.90
N ALA A 87 17.00 16.51 12.03
CA ALA A 87 16.84 15.10 11.68
C ALA A 87 18.11 14.50 11.05
N TYR A 88 18.81 15.28 10.23
CA TYR A 88 20.04 14.87 9.57
C TYR A 88 21.19 14.75 10.57
N ARG A 89 21.36 15.71 11.49
CA ARG A 89 22.35 15.61 12.58
C ARG A 89 22.12 14.39 13.46
N LEU A 90 20.87 14.10 13.82
CA LEU A 90 20.51 12.90 14.59
C LEU A 90 20.79 11.59 13.83
N LYS A 91 20.91 11.63 12.50
CA LYS A 91 21.33 10.48 11.70
C LYS A 91 22.84 10.26 11.74
N THR A 92 23.62 11.34 11.72
CA THR A 92 25.08 11.29 11.49
C THR A 92 25.92 11.38 12.75
N GLU A 93 25.46 12.12 13.75
CA GLU A 93 26.24 12.50 14.93
C GLU A 93 25.85 11.72 16.19
N THR A 94 24.65 11.13 16.23
CA THR A 94 24.16 10.40 17.41
C THR A 94 24.08 8.90 17.16
N GLU A 95 24.50 8.12 18.16
CA GLU A 95 24.28 6.67 18.18
C GLU A 95 22.78 6.35 18.08
N ALA A 96 22.43 5.40 17.23
CA ALA A 96 21.05 5.02 16.96
C ALA A 96 20.44 4.31 18.19
N ASN A 97 19.74 5.10 19.00
CA ASN A 97 19.01 4.63 20.16
C ASN A 97 17.53 5.04 20.07
N SER A 98 16.67 4.41 20.88
CA SER A 98 15.22 4.63 20.83
C SER A 98 14.83 6.12 20.95
N ARG A 99 15.56 6.89 21.76
CA ARG A 99 15.32 8.32 21.98
C ARG A 99 15.70 9.19 20.77
N SER A 100 16.92 9.04 20.24
CA SER A 100 17.40 9.81 19.07
C SER A 100 16.58 9.50 17.82
N LEU A 101 16.21 8.23 17.61
CA LEU A 101 15.34 7.85 16.51
C LEU A 101 13.92 8.41 16.65
N SER A 102 13.35 8.39 17.86
CA SER A 102 12.04 9.01 18.12
C SER A 102 12.05 10.51 17.82
N GLN A 103 13.08 11.23 18.27
CA GLN A 103 13.27 12.66 17.96
C GLN A 103 13.46 12.90 16.46
N ARG A 104 14.21 12.03 15.78
CA ARG A 104 14.40 12.10 14.33
C ARG A 104 13.09 11.90 13.57
N VAL A 105 12.26 10.94 13.98
CA VAL A 105 10.92 10.71 13.40
C VAL A 105 10.02 11.93 13.57
N GLN A 106 10.04 12.57 14.75
CA GLN A 106 9.28 13.80 14.97
C GLN A 106 9.75 14.94 14.06
N CYS A 107 11.06 15.11 13.91
CA CYS A 107 11.63 16.12 13.02
C CYS A 107 11.27 15.87 11.55
N LEU A 108 11.42 14.63 11.08
CA LEU A 108 11.05 14.25 9.70
C LEU A 108 9.55 14.38 9.45
N LEU A 109 8.71 14.03 10.42
CA LEU A 109 7.26 14.18 10.32
C LEU A 109 6.87 15.65 10.18
N PHE A 110 7.48 16.53 10.98
CA PHE A 110 7.24 17.96 10.89
C PHE A 110 7.65 18.50 9.51
N THR A 111 8.88 18.22 9.06
CA THR A 111 9.37 18.62 7.73
C THR A 111 8.44 18.12 6.62
N LYS A 112 8.06 16.83 6.66
CA LYS A 112 7.13 16.25 5.69
C LYS A 112 5.79 16.98 5.67
N THR A 113 5.23 17.25 6.85
CA THR A 113 3.94 17.96 6.97
C THR A 113 4.02 19.36 6.38
N CYS A 114 5.10 20.11 6.68
CA CYS A 114 5.31 21.43 6.09
C CYS A 114 5.43 21.39 4.56
N LEU A 115 6.17 20.42 4.01
CA LEU A 115 6.32 20.28 2.56
C LEU A 115 5.04 19.83 1.85
N GLU A 116 4.18 19.04 2.51
CA GLU A 116 2.86 18.64 1.98
C GLU A 116 1.86 19.81 1.89
N LEU A 117 2.09 20.88 2.67
CA LEU A 117 1.28 22.11 2.63
C LEU A 117 1.74 23.10 1.55
N VAL A 118 2.93 22.90 0.98
CA VAL A 118 3.52 23.75 -0.06
C VAL A 118 3.24 23.15 -1.45
N HIS A 119 3.15 24.00 -2.48
CA HIS A 119 2.98 23.55 -3.86
C HIS A 119 4.12 22.59 -4.27
N ALA A 120 3.79 21.54 -5.03
CA ALA A 120 4.72 20.46 -5.38
C ALA A 120 6.04 20.93 -6.01
N SER A 121 6.03 22.01 -6.80
CA SER A 121 7.24 22.61 -7.41
C SER A 121 8.24 23.14 -6.38
N ASN A 122 7.79 23.44 -5.17
CA ASN A 122 8.58 24.04 -4.08
C ASN A 122 8.70 23.08 -2.88
N ALA A 123 8.28 21.81 -3.04
CA ALA A 123 8.24 20.82 -1.97
C ALA A 123 9.60 20.09 -1.82
N TRP A 124 10.64 20.86 -1.50
CA TRP A 124 12.01 20.37 -1.34
C TRP A 124 12.72 21.06 -0.19
N VAL A 125 13.78 20.42 0.31
CA VAL A 125 14.63 20.92 1.41
C VAL A 125 16.09 20.80 1.00
N GLU A 126 16.92 21.71 1.48
CA GLU A 126 18.36 21.65 1.26
C GLU A 126 18.99 20.58 2.15
N ARG A 127 19.82 19.72 1.56
CA ARG A 127 20.62 18.78 2.34
C ARG A 127 21.65 19.57 3.17
N PRO A 128 21.67 19.39 4.50
CA PRO A 128 22.64 20.07 5.34
C PRO A 128 24.06 19.64 5.01
N ASP A 129 24.93 20.61 4.74
CA ASP A 129 26.37 20.37 4.73
C ASP A 129 26.94 20.62 6.13
N LEU A 130 27.10 19.53 6.89
CA LEU A 130 27.61 19.55 8.26
C LEU A 130 29.06 20.09 8.36
N ARG A 131 29.80 20.19 7.24
CA ARG A 131 31.15 20.76 7.21
C ARG A 131 31.16 22.28 7.39
N LYS A 132 30.07 22.96 7.01
CA LYS A 132 29.93 24.42 7.13
C LYS A 132 29.97 24.91 8.59
N GLY A 133 29.65 24.06 9.56
CA GLY A 133 29.72 24.40 10.99
C GLY A 133 31.11 24.26 11.62
N ILE A 134 32.02 23.47 11.01
CA ILE A 134 33.35 23.17 11.55
C ILE A 134 34.40 24.11 10.96
N LEU A 135 34.28 24.43 9.67
CA LEU A 135 35.17 25.35 8.96
C LEU A 135 34.56 26.74 8.99
N GLY A 136 34.80 27.48 10.08
CA GLY A 136 34.44 28.89 10.14
C GLY A 136 35.01 29.65 8.93
N HIS A 137 34.12 30.17 8.09
CA HIS A 137 34.39 31.24 7.12
C HIS A 137 35.66 31.11 6.26
N GLU A 138 36.07 29.91 5.85
CA GLU A 138 37.05 29.78 4.76
C GLU A 138 36.37 30.08 3.43
N ARG A 139 36.54 31.33 3.00
CA ARG A 139 36.03 31.90 1.74
C ARG A 139 36.77 31.25 0.56
N ASN A 140 36.22 30.16 0.01
CA ASN A 140 36.29 29.72 -1.39
C ASN A 140 36.12 28.19 -1.53
N VAL A 141 35.12 27.61 -0.87
CA VAL A 141 34.66 26.25 -1.21
C VAL A 141 33.39 26.41 -2.04
N GLU A 142 33.42 25.95 -3.30
CA GLU A 142 32.22 25.81 -4.11
C GLU A 142 31.32 24.75 -3.45
N PHE A 143 30.29 25.21 -2.74
CA PHE A 143 29.33 24.31 -2.13
C PHE A 143 28.27 23.92 -3.16
N THR A 144 28.23 22.65 -3.54
CA THR A 144 27.11 22.07 -4.30
C THR A 144 25.91 21.94 -3.36
N ILE A 145 24.84 22.67 -3.65
CA ILE A 145 23.58 22.54 -2.90
C ILE A 145 22.88 21.27 -3.41
N GLU A 146 22.88 20.22 -2.58
CA GLU A 146 22.06 19.04 -2.84
C GLU A 146 20.64 19.28 -2.35
N VAL A 147 19.66 19.04 -3.21
CA VAL A 147 18.24 19.25 -2.92
C VAL A 147 17.56 17.90 -2.66
N TYR A 148 16.82 17.81 -1.56
CA TYR A 148 16.03 16.64 -1.19
C TYR A 148 14.55 16.89 -1.41
N GLU A 149 13.95 16.12 -2.31
CA GLU A 149 12.52 16.18 -2.61
C GLU A 149 11.68 15.45 -1.56
N LEU A 150 10.39 15.80 -1.50
CA LEU A 150 9.39 15.15 -0.63
C LEU A 150 9.34 13.61 -0.81
N SER A 151 9.58 13.10 -2.02
CA SER A 151 9.63 11.67 -2.33
C SER A 151 10.73 10.94 -1.54
N ASN A 152 11.91 11.53 -1.48
CA ASN A 152 13.07 11.00 -0.76
C ASN A 152 12.90 11.15 0.77
N LEU A 153 12.33 12.28 1.21
CA LEU A 153 12.03 12.49 2.63
C LEU A 153 11.03 11.46 3.17
N LYS A 154 10.02 11.08 2.37
CA LYS A 154 9.05 10.03 2.73
C LYS A 154 9.75 8.68 2.94
N LYS A 155 10.66 8.29 2.04
CA LYS A 155 11.45 7.06 2.18
C LYS A 155 12.29 7.07 3.46
N GLU A 156 12.93 8.20 3.77
CA GLU A 156 13.74 8.34 4.99
C GLU A 156 12.90 8.29 6.27
N TYR A 157 11.73 8.94 6.27
CA TYR A 157 10.76 8.83 7.35
C TYR A 157 10.31 7.38 7.58
N ASP A 158 9.91 6.67 6.53
CA ASP A 158 9.43 5.30 6.63
C ASP A 158 10.52 4.34 7.13
N LEU A 159 11.76 4.54 6.70
CA LEU A 159 12.92 3.78 7.14
C LEU A 159 13.21 4.03 8.63
N THR A 160 13.17 5.28 9.10
CA THR A 160 13.41 5.59 10.53
C THR A 160 12.32 5.04 11.44
N VAL A 161 11.05 5.07 11.02
CA VAL A 161 9.94 4.43 11.75
C VAL A 161 10.17 2.92 11.85
N ALA A 162 10.68 2.30 10.78
CA ALA A 162 11.03 0.89 10.80
C ALA A 162 12.20 0.57 11.74
N HIS A 163 13.21 1.43 11.82
CA HIS A 163 14.31 1.30 12.78
C HIS A 163 13.83 1.32 14.23
N ILE A 164 12.87 2.21 14.57
CA ILE A 164 12.25 2.21 15.90
C ILE A 164 11.53 0.89 16.17
N SER A 165 10.74 0.43 15.20
CA SER A 165 9.98 -0.81 15.32
C SER A 165 10.89 -2.04 15.46
N LEU A 166 12.02 -2.04 14.75
CA LEU A 166 13.08 -3.04 14.86
C LEU A 166 13.72 -3.02 16.24
N LEU A 167 14.11 -1.86 16.77
CA LEU A 167 14.67 -1.75 18.12
C LEU A 167 13.70 -2.26 19.18
N GLN A 168 12.42 -1.92 19.09
CA GLN A 168 11.39 -2.43 20.01
C GLN A 168 11.26 -3.96 19.95
N LEU A 169 11.42 -4.56 18.78
CA LEU A 169 11.44 -6.02 18.64
C LEU A 169 12.72 -6.65 19.21
N MET A 170 13.88 -6.02 19.01
CA MET A 170 15.15 -6.48 19.58
C MET A 170 15.14 -6.42 21.11
N GLU A 171 14.60 -5.35 21.69
CA GLU A 171 14.41 -5.20 23.13
C GLU A 171 13.50 -6.31 23.69
N ARG A 172 12.41 -6.66 22.99
CA ARG A 172 11.53 -7.77 23.38
C ARG A 172 12.23 -9.14 23.35
N GLN A 173 13.18 -9.33 22.45
CA GLN A 173 13.94 -10.58 22.29
C GLN A 173 15.28 -10.60 23.04
N ALA A 174 15.58 -9.56 23.83
CA ALA A 174 16.83 -9.38 24.59
C ALA A 174 18.12 -9.48 23.72
N LEU A 175 18.05 -9.00 22.48
CA LEU A 175 19.18 -8.95 21.54
C LEU A 175 19.92 -7.61 21.68
N ASN A 176 21.23 -7.58 21.38
CA ASN A 176 22.00 -6.34 21.36
C ASN A 176 21.46 -5.39 20.27
N PRO A 177 21.10 -4.14 20.61
CA PRO A 177 20.54 -3.20 19.64
C PRO A 177 21.62 -2.84 18.61
N ASN A 178 21.41 -3.28 17.37
CA ASN A 178 22.23 -2.90 16.23
C ASN A 178 21.30 -2.41 15.13
N VAL A 179 21.25 -1.09 14.94
CA VAL A 179 20.39 -0.48 13.94
C VAL A 179 21.09 -0.55 12.58
N PRO A 180 20.48 -1.21 11.59
CA PRO A 180 21.06 -1.35 10.26
C PRO A 180 21.12 -0.02 9.52
N SER A 181 22.14 0.13 8.66
CA SER A 181 22.41 1.39 7.97
C SER A 181 21.59 1.55 6.68
N SER A 182 21.21 0.43 6.05
CA SER A 182 20.47 0.39 4.80
C SER A 182 19.07 -0.22 4.96
N ALA A 183 18.17 0.11 4.02
CA ALA A 183 16.84 -0.49 3.97
C ALA A 183 16.90 -2.01 3.76
N GLN A 184 17.86 -2.49 2.95
CA GLN A 184 18.07 -3.92 2.68
C GLN A 184 18.50 -4.67 3.94
N GLU A 185 19.46 -4.13 4.69
CA GLU A 185 19.87 -4.69 5.98
C GLU A 185 18.72 -4.69 6.99
N THR A 186 17.91 -3.63 7.00
CA THR A 186 16.71 -3.53 7.85
C THR A 186 15.72 -4.65 7.54
N VAL A 187 15.45 -4.89 6.26
CA VAL A 187 14.59 -5.99 5.80
C VAL A 187 15.18 -7.35 6.20
N ALA A 188 16.46 -7.59 5.95
CA ALA A 188 17.12 -8.85 6.29
C ALA A 188 17.11 -9.15 7.80
N GLN A 189 17.33 -8.14 8.64
CA GLN A 189 17.23 -8.31 10.09
C GLN A 189 15.79 -8.55 10.55
N LEU A 190 14.80 -7.85 9.99
CA LEU A 190 13.39 -8.10 10.28
C LEU A 190 12.96 -9.52 9.88
N VAL A 191 13.47 -10.05 8.75
CA VAL A 191 13.27 -11.46 8.35
C VAL A 191 13.78 -12.40 9.43
N ASN A 192 15.01 -12.21 9.89
CA ASN A 192 15.63 -13.07 10.91
C ASN A 192 14.84 -13.03 12.23
N MET A 193 14.28 -11.88 12.59
CA MET A 193 13.46 -11.71 13.80
C MET A 193 11.99 -12.08 13.61
N LYS A 194 11.60 -12.60 12.44
CA LYS A 194 10.21 -12.94 12.07
C LYS A 194 9.25 -11.73 12.05
N GLY A 195 9.77 -10.52 11.92
CA GLY A 195 9.02 -9.27 11.78
C GLY A 195 8.53 -9.03 10.35
N TYR A 196 7.93 -10.03 9.71
CA TYR A 196 7.68 -10.03 8.27
C TYR A 196 6.72 -8.92 7.80
N GLU A 197 5.71 -8.54 8.59
CA GLU A 197 4.77 -7.46 8.21
C GLU A 197 5.49 -6.11 8.10
N LEU A 198 6.38 -5.83 9.05
CA LEU A 198 7.21 -4.64 9.03
C LEU A 198 8.19 -4.71 7.86
N ALA A 199 8.82 -5.86 7.62
CA ALA A 199 9.75 -6.06 6.50
C ALA A 199 9.08 -5.79 5.14
N ILE A 200 7.85 -6.29 4.92
CA ILE A 200 7.07 -6.02 3.71
C ILE A 200 6.76 -4.53 3.58
N SER A 201 6.37 -3.90 4.69
CA SER A 201 6.01 -2.48 4.70
C SER A 201 7.21 -1.59 4.36
N VAL A 202 8.41 -1.94 4.85
CA VAL A 202 9.67 -1.24 4.54
C VAL A 202 10.02 -1.45 3.08
N ALA A 203 10.06 -2.70 2.62
CA ALA A 203 10.41 -3.05 1.24
C ALA A 203 9.50 -2.35 0.21
N ARG A 204 8.20 -2.20 0.50
CA ARG A 204 7.27 -1.48 -0.38
C ARG A 204 7.49 0.04 -0.39
N ARG A 205 7.89 0.63 0.74
CA ARG A 205 8.01 2.08 0.90
C ARG A 205 9.39 2.62 0.52
N THR A 206 10.44 1.84 0.70
CA THR A 206 11.82 2.20 0.30
C THR A 206 12.16 1.79 -1.14
N ARG A 207 11.15 1.63 -1.98
CA ARG A 207 11.30 1.21 -3.37
C ARG A 207 12.12 2.23 -4.17
N GLU A 208 13.28 1.81 -4.66
CA GLU A 208 14.04 2.56 -5.67
C GLU A 208 13.58 2.15 -7.07
N GLU A 209 13.58 3.09 -8.03
CA GLU A 209 13.09 2.83 -9.39
C GLU A 209 13.97 1.82 -10.13
N ASP A 210 15.27 1.80 -9.84
CA ASP A 210 16.26 0.93 -10.49
C ASP A 210 16.22 -0.53 -10.02
N SER A 211 15.68 -0.82 -8.83
CA SER A 211 15.61 -2.17 -8.21
C SER A 211 14.18 -2.69 -8.04
N MET A 212 13.27 -2.18 -8.88
CA MET A 212 11.83 -2.42 -8.81
C MET A 212 11.43 -3.90 -8.74
N GLN A 213 12.12 -4.77 -9.49
CA GLN A 213 11.86 -6.20 -9.54
C GLN A 213 12.41 -6.96 -8.33
N GLU A 214 13.57 -6.55 -7.80
CA GLU A 214 14.19 -7.18 -6.63
C GLU A 214 13.37 -6.91 -5.36
N TYR A 215 12.85 -5.69 -5.21
CA TYR A 215 11.92 -5.35 -4.11
C TYR A 215 10.60 -6.12 -4.21
N ASP A 216 10.06 -6.32 -5.41
CA ASP A 216 8.85 -7.12 -5.58
C ASP A 216 9.10 -8.60 -5.26
N LEU A 217 10.30 -9.12 -5.56
CA LEU A 217 10.70 -10.50 -5.24
C LEU A 217 10.86 -10.67 -3.73
N THR A 218 11.53 -9.74 -3.06
CA THR A 218 11.71 -9.78 -1.60
C THR A 218 10.36 -9.70 -0.87
N VAL A 219 9.44 -8.84 -1.33
CA VAL A 219 8.06 -8.78 -0.79
C VAL A 219 7.32 -10.11 -0.99
N ALA A 220 7.49 -10.75 -2.15
CA ALA A 220 6.90 -12.06 -2.44
C ALA A 220 7.47 -13.15 -1.52
N GLN A 221 8.79 -13.21 -1.37
CA GLN A 221 9.50 -14.14 -0.48
C GLN A 221 9.09 -13.92 0.98
N LEU A 222 8.96 -12.67 1.43
CA LEU A 222 8.50 -12.32 2.78
C LEU A 222 7.07 -12.78 3.03
N SER A 223 6.19 -12.58 2.05
CA SER A 223 4.78 -13.00 2.14
C SER A 223 4.68 -14.53 2.16
N LEU A 224 5.57 -15.24 1.46
CA LEU A 224 5.72 -16.69 1.55
C LEU A 224 6.19 -17.13 2.95
N LEU A 225 7.20 -16.49 3.53
CA LEU A 225 7.69 -16.80 4.88
C LEU A 225 6.60 -16.63 5.95
N GLN A 226 5.76 -15.59 5.85
CA GLN A 226 4.58 -15.43 6.70
C GLN A 226 3.62 -16.61 6.60
N LEU A 227 3.39 -17.09 5.38
CA LEU A 227 2.49 -18.20 5.13
C LEU A 227 3.07 -19.53 5.64
N MET A 228 4.39 -19.74 5.49
CA MET A 228 5.10 -20.89 6.06
C MET A 228 5.03 -20.91 7.59
N GLU A 229 5.19 -19.75 8.23
CA GLU A 229 5.05 -19.63 9.69
C GLU A 229 3.62 -19.95 10.15
N ARG A 230 2.60 -19.44 9.45
CA ARG A 230 1.19 -19.75 9.74
C ARG A 230 0.86 -21.24 9.63
N GLN A 231 1.57 -21.98 8.77
CA GLN A 231 1.42 -23.42 8.60
C GLN A 231 2.46 -24.25 9.39
N ALA A 232 3.27 -23.62 10.25
CA ALA A 232 4.31 -24.25 11.07
C ALA A 232 5.34 -25.08 10.28
N LEU A 233 5.69 -24.65 9.06
CA LEU A 233 6.72 -25.29 8.24
C LEU A 233 8.09 -24.61 8.42
N ASN A 234 9.17 -25.37 8.17
CA ASN A 234 10.52 -24.84 8.21
C ASN A 234 10.73 -23.78 7.10
N PRO A 235 11.14 -22.55 7.43
CA PRO A 235 11.32 -21.49 6.44
C PRO A 235 12.47 -21.85 5.50
N ASN A 236 12.17 -21.96 4.20
CA ASN A 236 13.17 -22.06 3.15
C ASN A 236 12.92 -20.92 2.17
N ILE A 237 13.91 -20.07 1.94
CA ILE A 237 13.76 -18.88 1.11
C ILE A 237 14.04 -19.30 -0.34
N PRO A 238 13.03 -19.27 -1.24
CA PRO A 238 13.23 -19.57 -2.64
C PRO A 238 14.15 -18.53 -3.27
N SER A 239 15.09 -18.96 -4.11
CA SER A 239 16.11 -18.08 -4.70
C SER A 239 15.60 -17.31 -5.92
N SER A 240 14.57 -17.83 -6.58
CA SER A 240 13.99 -17.26 -7.79
C SER A 240 12.48 -17.01 -7.69
N ALA A 241 11.97 -16.09 -8.52
CA ALA A 241 10.54 -15.84 -8.63
C ALA A 241 9.75 -17.10 -9.04
N GLN A 242 10.32 -17.95 -9.90
CA GLN A 242 9.70 -19.20 -10.31
C GLN A 242 9.61 -20.21 -9.16
N GLU A 243 10.66 -20.36 -8.38
CA GLU A 243 10.66 -21.19 -7.16
C GLU A 243 9.66 -20.65 -6.13
N THR A 244 9.57 -19.33 -5.98
CA THR A 244 8.62 -18.67 -5.07
C THR A 244 7.19 -18.98 -5.48
N VAL A 245 6.86 -18.88 -6.77
CA VAL A 245 5.53 -19.23 -7.29
C VAL A 245 5.24 -20.73 -7.09
N ALA A 246 6.19 -21.61 -7.39
CA ALA A 246 6.02 -23.05 -7.21
C ALA A 246 5.77 -23.43 -5.74
N GLN A 247 6.50 -22.82 -4.81
CA GLN A 247 6.29 -23.03 -3.37
C GLN A 247 4.95 -22.44 -2.92
N LEU A 248 4.56 -21.24 -3.36
CA LEU A 248 3.25 -20.67 -3.04
C LEU A 248 2.09 -21.57 -3.52
N VAL A 249 2.23 -22.17 -4.72
CA VAL A 249 1.26 -23.12 -5.27
C VAL A 249 1.19 -24.39 -4.40
N ASN A 250 2.33 -24.96 -4.00
CA ASN A 250 2.37 -26.13 -3.11
C ASN A 250 1.72 -25.84 -1.74
N MET A 251 1.84 -24.60 -1.27
CA MET A 251 1.30 -24.14 0.00
C MET A 251 -0.17 -23.69 -0.07
N LYS A 252 -0.80 -23.82 -1.25
CA LYS A 252 -2.19 -23.41 -1.53
C LYS A 252 -2.45 -21.91 -1.35
N GLY A 253 -1.43 -21.07 -1.50
CA GLY A 253 -1.51 -19.60 -1.44
C GLY A 253 -1.64 -18.97 -2.83
N TYR A 254 -2.77 -19.20 -3.50
CA TYR A 254 -2.92 -18.92 -4.94
C TYR A 254 -3.04 -17.44 -5.28
N GLU A 255 -3.68 -16.62 -4.43
CA GLU A 255 -3.81 -15.18 -4.67
C GLU A 255 -2.43 -14.50 -4.75
N LEU A 256 -1.57 -14.81 -3.77
CA LEU A 256 -0.18 -14.35 -3.76
C LEU A 256 0.59 -14.91 -4.97
N ALA A 257 0.44 -16.20 -5.28
CA ALA A 257 1.10 -16.82 -6.43
C ALA A 257 0.73 -16.12 -7.76
N ILE A 258 -0.54 -15.77 -7.96
CA ILE A 258 -1.01 -15.05 -9.15
C ILE A 258 -0.40 -13.65 -9.21
N SER A 259 -0.38 -12.92 -8.08
CA SER A 259 0.19 -11.58 -8.02
C SER A 259 1.68 -11.56 -8.40
N VAL A 260 2.45 -12.53 -7.89
CA VAL A 260 3.88 -12.70 -8.18
C VAL A 260 4.07 -13.13 -9.63
N ALA A 261 3.32 -14.13 -10.09
CA ALA A 261 3.41 -14.59 -11.47
C ALA A 261 3.14 -13.48 -12.48
N ARG A 262 2.16 -12.60 -12.22
CA ARG A 262 1.89 -11.42 -13.07
C ARG A 262 3.02 -10.40 -13.05
N ARG A 263 3.68 -10.22 -11.90
CA ARG A 263 4.76 -9.24 -11.72
C ARG A 263 6.05 -9.64 -12.43
N PHE A 264 6.33 -10.94 -12.48
CA PHE A 264 7.53 -11.52 -13.10
C PHE A 264 7.26 -12.16 -14.47
N ASP A 265 6.10 -11.88 -15.08
CA ASP A 265 5.67 -12.41 -16.38
C ASP A 265 5.75 -13.96 -16.50
N ILE A 266 5.51 -14.65 -15.39
CA ILE A 266 5.41 -16.11 -15.33
C ILE A 266 4.00 -16.51 -15.79
N LYS A 267 3.90 -17.60 -16.56
CA LYS A 267 2.62 -18.14 -17.04
C LYS A 267 1.67 -18.46 -15.89
N THR A 268 0.64 -17.64 -15.70
CA THR A 268 -0.42 -17.81 -14.68
C THR A 268 -1.26 -19.07 -14.89
N THR A 269 -1.21 -19.67 -16.09
CA THR A 269 -1.89 -20.94 -16.40
C THR A 269 -1.47 -22.07 -15.46
N ILE A 270 -0.21 -22.11 -15.03
CA ILE A 270 0.30 -23.16 -14.12
C ILE A 270 -0.35 -23.05 -12.74
N VAL A 271 -0.53 -21.81 -12.26
CA VAL A 271 -1.14 -21.52 -10.95
C VAL A 271 -2.63 -21.86 -10.97
N ILE A 272 -3.35 -21.45 -12.02
CA ILE A 272 -4.78 -21.73 -12.19
C ILE A 272 -5.04 -23.23 -12.38
N ASP A 273 -4.15 -23.94 -13.07
CA ASP A 273 -4.26 -25.37 -13.28
C ASP A 273 -4.14 -26.16 -11.95
N ALA A 274 -3.18 -25.77 -11.09
CA ALA A 274 -3.03 -26.32 -9.76
C ALA A 274 -4.23 -26.00 -8.87
N LEU A 275 -4.69 -24.74 -8.86
CA LEU A 275 -5.90 -24.33 -8.14
C LEU A 275 -7.14 -25.13 -8.58
N THR A 276 -7.31 -25.32 -9.89
CA THR A 276 -8.44 -26.07 -10.47
C THR A 276 -8.38 -27.54 -10.05
N SER A 277 -7.17 -28.12 -9.97
CA SER A 277 -6.97 -29.50 -9.50
C SER A 277 -7.34 -29.65 -8.03
N ASP A 278 -6.93 -28.70 -7.18
CA ASP A 278 -7.30 -28.69 -5.76
C ASP A 278 -8.81 -28.48 -5.56
N TYR A 279 -9.44 -27.62 -6.36
CA TYR A 279 -10.90 -27.45 -6.39
C TYR A 279 -11.62 -28.76 -6.74
N VAL A 280 -11.22 -29.45 -7.81
CA VAL A 280 -11.81 -30.73 -8.21
C VAL A 280 -11.65 -31.80 -7.12
N ASN A 281 -10.49 -31.83 -6.46
CA ASN A 281 -10.25 -32.77 -5.36
C ASN A 281 -11.15 -32.49 -4.15
N LEU A 282 -11.32 -31.21 -3.79
CA LEU A 282 -12.28 -30.80 -2.74
C LEU A 282 -13.71 -31.19 -3.11
N LEU A 283 -14.14 -30.96 -4.36
CA LEU A 283 -15.47 -31.38 -4.83
C LEU A 283 -15.69 -32.90 -4.78
N ARG A 284 -14.66 -33.71 -5.04
CA ARG A 284 -14.73 -35.17 -4.91
C ARG A 284 -14.80 -35.59 -3.44
N SER A 285 -14.03 -34.95 -2.58
CA SER A 285 -14.02 -35.17 -1.12
C SER A 285 -15.42 -34.96 -0.51
N PHE A 286 -16.13 -33.90 -0.90
CA PHE A 286 -17.51 -33.63 -0.48
C PHE A 286 -18.53 -34.73 -0.82
N LYS A 287 -18.28 -35.53 -1.87
CA LYS A 287 -19.17 -36.64 -2.23
C LYS A 287 -18.95 -37.88 -1.37
N ASN A 288 -17.79 -37.99 -0.72
CA ASN A 288 -17.32 -39.21 -0.11
C ASN A 288 -17.22 -39.14 1.44
N ASP A 289 -16.90 -37.99 2.04
CA ASP A 289 -16.57 -37.90 3.48
C ASP A 289 -17.10 -36.64 4.21
N PHE A 290 -17.33 -36.77 5.53
CA PHE A 290 -17.78 -35.71 6.45
C PHE A 290 -16.63 -34.77 6.93
N THR A 291 -15.37 -35.21 6.81
CA THR A 291 -14.16 -34.41 7.12
C THR A 291 -13.87 -33.33 6.08
N ALA A 292 -14.52 -33.41 4.91
CA ALA A 292 -14.39 -32.48 3.79
C ALA A 292 -14.70 -31.03 4.18
N GLU A 293 -15.62 -30.81 5.12
CA GLU A 293 -15.97 -29.46 5.58
C GLU A 293 -14.78 -28.77 6.26
N SER A 294 -14.03 -29.48 7.11
CA SER A 294 -12.89 -28.91 7.84
C SER A 294 -11.74 -28.52 6.89
N GLU A 295 -11.41 -29.40 5.95
CA GLU A 295 -10.37 -29.16 4.94
C GLU A 295 -10.73 -28.01 3.99
N THR A 296 -12.01 -27.91 3.63
CA THR A 296 -12.50 -26.85 2.74
C THR A 296 -12.50 -25.50 3.44
N LEU A 297 -12.91 -25.46 4.71
CA LEU A 297 -12.84 -24.23 5.50
C LEU A 297 -11.39 -23.79 5.73
N HIS A 298 -10.47 -24.73 5.93
CA HIS A 298 -9.05 -24.43 6.00
C HIS A 298 -8.52 -23.85 4.67
N PHE A 299 -8.86 -24.46 3.54
CA PHE A 299 -8.50 -23.97 2.20
C PHE A 299 -9.01 -22.56 1.91
N ILE A 300 -10.28 -22.27 2.27
CA ILE A 300 -10.89 -20.95 2.09
C ILE A 300 -10.16 -19.91 2.95
N ARG A 301 -9.89 -20.22 4.22
CA ARG A 301 -9.20 -19.30 5.14
C ARG A 301 -7.78 -18.96 4.68
N LEU A 302 -7.09 -19.90 4.04
CA LEU A 302 -5.74 -19.67 3.50
C LEU A 302 -5.73 -18.66 2.35
N ASN A 303 -6.73 -18.73 1.47
CA ASN A 303 -6.83 -17.85 0.29
C ASN A 303 -7.67 -16.59 0.52
N ASN A 304 -8.42 -16.51 1.62
CA ASN A 304 -9.25 -15.38 1.98
C ASN A 304 -9.15 -15.10 3.51
N PRO A 305 -8.02 -14.56 3.99
CA PRO A 305 -7.82 -14.32 5.43
C PRO A 305 -8.74 -13.23 6.01
N SER A 306 -9.32 -12.37 5.16
CA SER A 306 -10.19 -11.26 5.53
C SER A 306 -11.62 -11.69 5.92
N VAL A 307 -12.03 -12.90 5.53
CA VAL A 307 -13.40 -13.41 5.75
C VAL A 307 -13.47 -14.06 7.14
N ARG A 308 -13.81 -13.27 8.16
CA ARG A 308 -13.96 -13.73 9.55
C ARG A 308 -15.28 -14.47 9.82
N GLU A 309 -16.31 -14.20 9.04
CA GLU A 309 -17.59 -14.90 9.09
C GLU A 309 -17.84 -15.57 7.74
N ILE A 310 -17.96 -16.89 7.76
CA ILE A 310 -18.50 -17.65 6.62
C ILE A 310 -19.97 -17.26 6.57
N VAL A 311 -20.26 -16.22 5.77
CA VAL A 311 -21.62 -15.85 5.39
C VAL A 311 -22.34 -17.14 4.97
N SER A 312 -23.59 -17.27 5.38
CA SER A 312 -24.63 -18.30 5.21
C SER A 312 -24.78 -19.04 3.85
N SER A 313 -23.71 -19.15 3.06
CA SER A 313 -23.58 -19.74 1.73
C SER A 313 -22.81 -21.05 1.85
N ARG A 314 -23.15 -22.03 0.99
CA ARG A 314 -22.58 -23.38 1.06
C ARG A 314 -21.06 -23.32 0.80
N PRO A 315 -20.23 -24.14 1.48
CA PRO A 315 -18.78 -24.09 1.34
C PRO A 315 -18.31 -24.28 -0.12
N VAL A 316 -19.03 -25.08 -0.90
CA VAL A 316 -18.78 -25.27 -2.34
C VAL A 316 -18.93 -23.98 -3.14
N GLU A 317 -19.96 -23.17 -2.88
CA GLU A 317 -20.18 -21.88 -3.55
C GLU A 317 -19.04 -20.90 -3.23
N GLN A 318 -18.48 -20.97 -2.02
CA GLN A 318 -17.37 -20.12 -1.61
C GLN A 318 -16.05 -20.51 -2.28
N VAL A 319 -15.80 -21.81 -2.50
CA VAL A 319 -14.65 -22.26 -3.29
C VAL A 319 -14.82 -21.89 -4.77
N GLU A 320 -16.05 -21.97 -5.30
CA GLU A 320 -16.34 -21.51 -6.67
C GLU A 320 -16.11 -20.01 -6.85
N ARG A 321 -16.53 -19.18 -5.90
CA ARG A 321 -16.24 -17.74 -5.93
C ARG A 321 -14.75 -17.45 -5.84
N LEU A 322 -13.99 -18.23 -5.07
CA LEU A 322 -12.54 -18.14 -5.01
C LEU A 322 -11.89 -18.48 -6.36
N LEU A 323 -12.36 -19.54 -7.02
CA LEU A 323 -11.90 -19.92 -8.35
C LEU A 323 -12.25 -18.83 -9.39
N GLU A 324 -13.45 -18.26 -9.33
CA GLU A 324 -13.87 -17.17 -10.20
C GLU A 324 -13.00 -15.91 -9.99
N ALA A 325 -12.85 -15.46 -8.74
CA ALA A 325 -12.07 -14.27 -8.41
C ALA A 325 -10.59 -14.40 -8.79
N SER A 326 -9.98 -15.56 -8.53
CA SER A 326 -8.59 -15.84 -8.90
C SER A 326 -8.39 -15.95 -10.41
N LEU A 327 -9.35 -16.50 -11.16
CA LEU A 327 -9.29 -16.57 -12.62
C LEU A 327 -9.39 -15.17 -13.24
N VAL A 328 -10.31 -14.33 -12.75
CA VAL A 328 -10.42 -12.92 -13.14
C VAL A 328 -9.13 -12.15 -12.79
N ALA A 329 -8.55 -12.41 -11.62
CA ALA A 329 -7.29 -11.79 -11.22
C ALA A 329 -6.07 -12.29 -12.02
N ALA A 330 -6.12 -13.50 -12.58
CA ALA A 330 -5.01 -14.11 -13.32
C ALA A 330 -4.92 -13.68 -14.78
N GLU A 331 -6.05 -13.33 -15.41
CA GLU A 331 -6.07 -12.94 -16.82
C GLU A 331 -5.99 -11.43 -17.04
N ARG A 332 -5.39 -11.05 -18.18
CA ARG A 332 -5.46 -9.69 -18.72
C ARG A 332 -6.66 -9.58 -19.67
N SER A 333 -7.13 -8.36 -19.93
CA SER A 333 -8.25 -8.14 -20.87
C SER A 333 -7.97 -8.81 -22.23
N LEU A 334 -8.91 -9.64 -22.70
CA LEU A 334 -8.86 -10.42 -23.95
C LEU A 334 -8.01 -11.72 -23.94
N GLU A 335 -7.29 -12.00 -22.86
CA GLU A 335 -6.66 -13.32 -22.70
C GLU A 335 -7.71 -14.37 -22.33
N THR A 336 -7.56 -15.59 -22.83
CA THR A 336 -8.49 -16.73 -22.56
C THR A 336 -7.73 -18.01 -22.22
N ALA A 337 -6.43 -17.88 -21.89
CA ALA A 337 -5.57 -19.04 -21.66
C ALA A 337 -5.87 -19.72 -20.32
N CYS A 338 -6.16 -18.96 -19.26
CA CYS A 338 -6.52 -19.49 -17.95
C CYS A 338 -7.94 -20.03 -17.95
N HIS A 339 -8.89 -19.34 -18.60
CA HIS A 339 -10.25 -19.83 -18.84
C HIS A 339 -10.25 -21.19 -19.55
N ARG A 340 -9.44 -21.34 -20.62
CA ARG A 340 -9.32 -22.60 -21.37
C ARG A 340 -8.69 -23.71 -20.54
N THR A 341 -7.62 -23.39 -19.79
CA THR A 341 -6.93 -24.37 -18.95
C THR A 341 -7.82 -24.87 -17.82
N CYS A 342 -8.53 -23.96 -17.14
CA CYS A 342 -9.48 -24.29 -16.08
C CYS A 342 -10.62 -25.17 -16.61
N ALA A 343 -11.28 -24.77 -17.71
CA ALA A 343 -12.36 -25.55 -18.32
C ALA A 343 -11.89 -26.93 -18.76
N PHE A 344 -10.72 -27.02 -19.41
CA PHE A 344 -10.15 -28.29 -19.85
C PHE A 344 -9.88 -29.24 -18.67
N ARG A 345 -9.32 -28.73 -17.56
CA ARG A 345 -9.01 -29.53 -16.37
C ARG A 345 -10.27 -30.04 -15.66
N ILE A 346 -11.31 -29.21 -15.55
CA ILE A 346 -12.61 -29.60 -14.97
C ILE A 346 -13.27 -30.70 -15.81
N LEU A 347 -13.31 -30.51 -17.14
CA LEU A 347 -13.90 -31.48 -18.07
C LEU A 347 -13.14 -32.80 -18.09
N SER A 348 -11.80 -32.75 -18.05
CA SER A 348 -10.95 -33.94 -17.98
C SER A 348 -11.11 -34.73 -16.68
N SER A 349 -11.76 -34.15 -15.68
CA SER A 349 -11.92 -34.71 -14.34
C SER A 349 -13.32 -35.29 -14.07
N ASP A 350 -14.18 -35.36 -15.09
CA ASP A 350 -15.59 -35.80 -15.03
C ASP A 350 -16.46 -34.98 -14.05
N VAL A 351 -16.16 -33.69 -13.90
CA VAL A 351 -16.92 -32.74 -13.07
C VAL A 351 -17.70 -31.76 -13.96
N PHE A 352 -18.89 -31.37 -13.52
CA PHE A 352 -19.71 -30.37 -14.22
C PHE A 352 -19.05 -28.98 -14.18
N LEU A 353 -19.15 -28.24 -15.29
CA LEU A 353 -18.67 -26.86 -15.35
C LEU A 353 -19.54 -25.93 -14.49
N PRO A 354 -18.94 -25.03 -13.69
CA PRO A 354 -19.69 -24.02 -12.94
C PRO A 354 -20.49 -23.09 -13.85
N ALA A 355 -21.68 -22.67 -13.39
CA ALA A 355 -22.59 -21.82 -14.18
C ALA A 355 -21.96 -20.47 -14.58
N TRP A 356 -21.17 -19.86 -13.70
CA TRP A 356 -20.46 -18.61 -13.97
C TRP A 356 -19.41 -18.78 -15.08
N LEU A 357 -18.74 -19.92 -15.14
CA LEU A 357 -17.73 -20.21 -16.16
C LEU A 357 -18.42 -20.40 -17.52
N VAL A 358 -19.52 -21.14 -17.56
CA VAL A 358 -20.34 -21.27 -18.79
C VAL A 358 -20.83 -19.90 -19.27
N LYS A 359 -21.26 -19.03 -18.35
CA LYS A 359 -21.68 -17.66 -18.66
C LYS A 359 -20.52 -16.78 -19.13
N SER A 360 -19.29 -16.95 -18.63
CA SER A 360 -18.15 -16.18 -19.14
C SER A 360 -17.84 -16.50 -20.61
N TYR A 361 -18.08 -17.75 -21.03
CA TYR A 361 -17.99 -18.19 -22.43
C TYR A 361 -19.13 -17.70 -23.34
N SER A 362 -20.27 -17.23 -22.79
CA SER A 362 -21.35 -16.65 -23.61
C SER A 362 -21.16 -15.16 -23.89
N GLY A 363 -20.44 -14.43 -23.01
CA GLY A 363 -20.10 -13.02 -23.21
C GLY A 363 -18.85 -12.75 -24.06
N ILE A 364 -17.92 -13.72 -24.11
CA ILE A 364 -16.73 -13.69 -24.96
C ILE A 364 -17.01 -14.64 -26.12
N LEU A 365 -16.83 -14.22 -27.37
CA LEU A 365 -17.16 -14.94 -28.62
C LEU A 365 -16.53 -16.37 -28.74
N CYS A 366 -16.93 -17.33 -27.90
CA CYS A 366 -16.17 -18.55 -27.62
C CYS A 366 -16.98 -19.86 -27.66
N PHE A 367 -18.22 -19.84 -28.16
CA PHE A 367 -19.02 -21.06 -28.40
C PHE A 367 -18.24 -22.13 -29.20
N TRP A 368 -17.52 -21.71 -30.24
CA TRP A 368 -16.67 -22.58 -31.07
C TRP A 368 -15.43 -23.14 -30.36
N LEU A 369 -14.92 -22.45 -29.33
CA LEU A 369 -13.73 -22.89 -28.59
C LEU A 369 -14.07 -23.95 -27.54
N VAL A 370 -15.24 -23.85 -26.90
CA VAL A 370 -15.76 -24.90 -26.01
C VAL A 370 -16.00 -26.18 -26.80
N LEU A 371 -16.67 -26.09 -27.96
CA LEU A 371 -16.86 -27.23 -28.87
C LEU A 371 -15.54 -27.86 -29.33
N LYS A 372 -14.49 -27.05 -29.61
CA LYS A 372 -13.18 -27.55 -30.07
C LYS A 372 -12.35 -28.18 -28.95
N ALA A 373 -12.53 -27.76 -27.70
CA ALA A 373 -11.93 -28.40 -26.53
C ALA A 373 -12.61 -29.74 -26.22
N VAL A 374 -13.95 -29.78 -26.33
CA VAL A 374 -14.76 -31.00 -26.17
C VAL A 374 -14.45 -32.01 -27.29
N SER A 375 -14.32 -31.57 -28.55
CA SER A 375 -13.97 -32.47 -29.66
C SER A 375 -12.56 -33.08 -29.54
N ARG A 376 -11.63 -32.42 -28.83
CA ARG A 376 -10.29 -32.97 -28.54
C ARG A 376 -10.31 -33.99 -27.41
N LEU A 377 -11.21 -33.84 -26.43
CA LEU A 377 -11.46 -34.86 -25.41
C LEU A 377 -12.06 -36.12 -26.06
N ASP A 378 -13.01 -35.95 -27.00
CA ASP A 378 -13.62 -37.06 -27.76
C ASP A 378 -12.59 -37.90 -28.54
N LEU A 379 -11.55 -37.27 -29.11
CA LEU A 379 -10.46 -37.98 -29.80
C LEU A 379 -9.58 -38.80 -28.85
N SER A 380 -9.46 -38.41 -27.57
CA SER A 380 -8.73 -39.19 -26.55
C SER A 380 -9.60 -40.25 -25.85
N LEU A 381 -10.92 -40.02 -25.78
CA LEU A 381 -11.90 -40.88 -25.13
C LEU A 381 -12.61 -41.86 -26.09
N GLN A 382 -12.23 -41.90 -27.37
CA GLN A 382 -12.71 -42.91 -28.33
C GLN A 382 -12.43 -44.38 -27.92
N GLN A 383 -11.70 -44.61 -26.83
CA GLN A 383 -11.53 -45.93 -26.22
C GLN A 383 -12.50 -46.28 -25.07
N SER A 384 -13.33 -45.37 -24.55
CA SER A 384 -14.35 -45.72 -23.53
C SER A 384 -15.75 -45.15 -23.87
N LYS A 385 -16.63 -46.04 -24.32
CA LYS A 385 -17.99 -45.70 -24.76
C LYS A 385 -18.92 -45.30 -23.60
N SER A 386 -19.70 -44.25 -23.85
CA SER A 386 -21.15 -44.11 -23.56
C SER A 386 -21.68 -43.47 -22.27
N TRP A 387 -20.88 -42.93 -21.36
CA TRP A 387 -21.41 -42.23 -20.17
C TRP A 387 -21.15 -40.71 -20.16
N ALA A 388 -19.94 -40.27 -20.52
CA ALA A 388 -19.60 -38.84 -20.53
C ALA A 388 -20.39 -38.03 -21.58
N ALA A 389 -20.68 -38.62 -22.75
CA ALA A 389 -21.37 -37.96 -23.86
C ALA A 389 -22.82 -37.54 -23.50
N SER A 390 -23.61 -38.41 -22.87
CA SER A 390 -24.99 -38.09 -22.47
C SER A 390 -25.07 -37.05 -21.35
N ARG A 391 -24.02 -36.97 -20.51
CA ARG A 391 -23.93 -35.99 -19.42
C ARG A 391 -23.45 -34.63 -19.92
N LEU A 392 -22.63 -34.60 -20.97
CA LEU A 392 -22.26 -33.41 -21.73
C LEU A 392 -23.44 -32.83 -22.51
N GLU A 393 -24.26 -33.67 -23.15
CA GLU A 393 -25.53 -33.24 -23.76
C GLU A 393 -26.47 -32.60 -22.72
N ALA A 394 -26.61 -33.20 -21.53
CA ALA A 394 -27.43 -32.63 -20.46
C ALA A 394 -26.89 -31.29 -19.94
N SER A 395 -25.56 -31.16 -19.80
CA SER A 395 -24.91 -29.90 -19.37
C SER A 395 -25.06 -28.79 -20.41
N LEU A 396 -24.96 -29.16 -21.70
CA LEU A 396 -25.22 -28.26 -22.82
C LEU A 396 -26.69 -27.86 -22.88
N PHE A 397 -27.62 -28.77 -22.58
CA PHE A 397 -29.05 -28.51 -22.52
C PHE A 397 -29.43 -27.57 -21.36
N GLU A 398 -28.83 -27.74 -20.18
CA GLU A 398 -28.99 -26.83 -19.04
C GLU A 398 -28.42 -25.44 -19.35
N ALA A 399 -27.27 -25.38 -20.02
CA ALA A 399 -26.68 -24.12 -20.51
C ALA A 399 -27.56 -23.43 -21.56
N PHE A 400 -28.25 -24.19 -22.41
CA PHE A 400 -29.24 -23.67 -23.38
C PHE A 400 -30.51 -23.16 -22.72
N ARG A 401 -30.88 -23.64 -21.53
CA ARG A 401 -32.08 -23.22 -20.80
C ARG A 401 -31.91 -21.90 -20.04
N LEU A 402 -30.67 -21.50 -19.79
CA LEU A 402 -30.28 -20.28 -19.06
C LEU A 402 -29.90 -19.10 -19.98
N ILE A 403 -29.91 -19.32 -21.30
CA ILE A 403 -29.91 -18.29 -22.37
C ILE A 403 -31.36 -18.02 -22.74
#